data_AF-A0A7M1AVU1-F1
#
_entry.id   AF-A0A7M1AVU1-F1
#
_cell.length_a   1.000
_cell.length_b   1.000
_cell.length_c   1.000
_cell.angle_alpha   90.00
_cell.angle_beta   90.00
_cell.angle_gamma   90.00
#
_symmetry.space_group_name_H-M   'P 1'
#
loop_
_entity.id
_entity.type
_entity.pdbx_description
1 polymer ?
#
loop_
_entity_poly.entity_id
_entity_poly.type
_entity_poly.pdbx_seq_one_letter_code
_entity_poly.pdbx_strand_id
1 'polypeptide(L)'
;MKKILVSTLFTAGMLFTQAQAQSVQKDSIKVEKTFKNSFDTQVLKDAFMDAASKESWRVTGDTPQKLSLEKNFSQKRKYYNHAVNRGQRRIIHETVNLNVSLAESGFSMNLTLKDKDSKIAEEAQQSLEDLQSKVYTNLVKTTL
;
A
#
# COMPACT_ATOMS: atom_id res chain seq x y z
N MET A 1 -4.09 -21.36 -68.19
CA MET A 1 -4.88 -22.04 -67.14
C MET A 1 -4.07 -22.04 -65.85
N LYS A 2 -4.63 -21.50 -64.77
CA LYS A 2 -4.01 -21.35 -63.46
C LYS A 2 -3.73 -22.71 -62.82
N LYS A 3 -2.56 -22.92 -62.22
CA LYS A 3 -2.38 -23.91 -61.15
C LYS A 3 -1.61 -23.25 -60.02
N ILE A 4 -2.30 -23.22 -58.89
CA ILE A 4 -2.00 -22.51 -57.65
C ILE A 4 -0.91 -23.29 -56.91
N LEU A 5 0.18 -22.60 -56.54
CA LEU A 5 1.13 -23.13 -55.56
C LEU A 5 0.47 -23.06 -54.18
N VAL A 6 0.20 -24.22 -53.58
CA VAL A 6 -0.20 -24.32 -52.17
C VAL A 6 1.07 -24.49 -51.35
N SER A 7 1.55 -23.40 -50.75
CA SER A 7 2.64 -23.43 -49.78
C SER A 7 2.06 -23.58 -48.37
N THR A 8 2.06 -24.80 -47.84
CA THR A 8 1.79 -25.10 -46.44
C THR A 8 2.97 -24.63 -45.58
N LEU A 9 2.78 -23.52 -44.85
CA LEU A 9 3.67 -23.12 -43.78
C LEU A 9 3.30 -23.89 -42.51
N PHE A 10 4.14 -24.84 -42.12
CA PHE A 10 4.14 -25.40 -40.76
C PHE A 10 4.78 -24.38 -39.83
N THR A 11 3.98 -23.57 -39.14
CA THR A 11 4.44 -22.83 -37.97
C THR A 11 4.50 -23.78 -36.79
N ALA A 12 5.70 -24.30 -36.51
CA ALA A 12 5.99 -24.98 -35.25
C ALA A 12 5.78 -23.98 -34.11
N GLY A 13 4.68 -24.14 -33.39
CA GLY A 13 4.37 -23.37 -32.18
C GLY A 13 5.37 -23.68 -31.08
N MET A 14 6.46 -22.92 -31.02
CA MET A 14 7.19 -22.74 -29.78
C MET A 14 6.42 -21.72 -28.94
N LEU A 15 5.52 -22.23 -28.09
CA LEU A 15 4.97 -21.49 -26.97
C LEU A 15 6.14 -21.12 -26.04
N PHE A 16 6.74 -19.96 -26.24
CA PHE A 16 7.46 -19.28 -25.17
C PHE A 16 6.41 -18.85 -24.14
N THR A 17 6.14 -19.72 -23.17
CA THR A 17 5.57 -19.32 -21.89
C THR A 17 6.59 -18.41 -21.20
N GLN A 18 6.59 -17.12 -21.57
CA GLN A 18 6.99 -16.11 -20.60
C GLN A 18 5.99 -16.27 -19.46
N ALA A 19 6.46 -16.74 -18.31
CA ALA A 19 5.77 -16.55 -17.06
C ALA A 19 5.64 -15.02 -16.91
N GLN A 20 4.54 -14.46 -17.43
CA GLN A 20 4.11 -13.13 -17.08
C GLN A 20 3.95 -13.19 -15.56
N ALA A 21 4.89 -12.59 -14.85
CA ALA A 21 4.67 -12.21 -13.47
C ALA A 21 3.36 -11.43 -13.50
N GLN A 22 2.28 -12.06 -13.07
CA GLN A 22 1.02 -11.37 -12.87
C GLN A 22 1.37 -10.19 -11.98
N SER A 23 1.32 -8.99 -12.54
CA SER A 23 1.42 -7.78 -11.77
C SER A 23 0.30 -7.86 -10.76
N VAL A 24 0.62 -8.20 -9.51
CA VAL A 24 -0.33 -8.15 -8.40
C VAL A 24 -0.84 -6.72 -8.43
N GLN A 25 -2.08 -6.54 -8.87
CA GLN A 25 -2.70 -5.24 -9.03
C GLN A 25 -2.83 -4.68 -7.61
N LYS A 26 -1.87 -3.83 -7.23
CA LYS A 26 -1.83 -3.25 -5.90
C LYS A 26 -2.93 -2.22 -5.83
N ASP A 27 -3.90 -2.46 -4.97
CA ASP A 27 -4.94 -1.48 -4.68
C ASP A 27 -4.36 -0.36 -3.80
N SER A 28 -4.79 0.87 -4.04
CA SER A 28 -4.32 2.05 -3.30
C SER A 28 -5.47 2.76 -2.59
N ILE A 29 -5.30 3.05 -1.31
CA ILE A 29 -6.21 3.92 -0.54
C ILE A 29 -5.55 5.30 -0.43
N LYS A 30 -6.19 6.32 -1.01
CA LYS A 30 -5.70 7.71 -0.97
C LYS A 30 -6.51 8.53 0.02
N VAL A 31 -5.83 9.22 0.92
CA VAL A 31 -6.39 10.24 1.82
C VAL A 31 -5.74 11.58 1.50
N GLU A 32 -6.54 12.62 1.33
CA GLU A 32 -6.07 13.97 1.03
C GLU A 32 -6.71 14.95 2.00
N LYS A 33 -5.90 15.85 2.56
CA LYS A 33 -6.33 16.84 3.54
C LYS A 33 -5.75 18.21 3.21
N THR A 34 -6.63 19.20 3.20
CA THR A 34 -6.30 20.61 3.03
C THR A 34 -6.65 21.35 4.31
N PHE A 35 -5.77 22.25 4.74
CA PHE A 35 -5.98 23.10 5.90
C PHE A 35 -6.50 24.48 5.48
N LYS A 36 -7.27 25.15 6.35
CA LYS A 36 -7.67 26.55 6.14
C LYS A 36 -6.50 27.52 6.34
N ASN A 37 -5.58 27.17 7.24
CA ASN A 37 -4.37 27.94 7.55
C ASN A 37 -3.15 27.11 7.12
N SER A 38 -2.09 27.78 6.67
CA SER A 38 -0.83 27.11 6.32
C SER A 38 -0.07 26.69 7.58
N PHE A 39 0.53 25.51 7.54
CA PHE A 39 1.51 25.07 8.52
C PHE A 39 2.89 25.06 7.88
N ASP A 40 3.94 25.35 8.65
CA ASP A 40 5.30 25.10 8.18
C ASP A 40 5.46 23.60 7.83
N THR A 41 6.06 23.31 6.68
CA THR A 41 6.28 21.95 6.21
C THR A 41 7.11 21.12 7.21
N GLN A 42 8.03 21.77 7.94
CA GLN A 42 8.81 21.13 9.01
C GLN A 42 7.92 20.77 10.21
N VAL A 43 6.99 21.63 10.62
CA VAL A 43 6.03 21.33 11.70
C VAL A 43 5.12 20.17 11.30
N LEU A 44 4.66 20.14 10.03
CA LEU A 44 3.90 19.01 9.50
C LEU A 44 4.71 17.72 9.53
N LYS A 45 5.96 17.77 9.08
CA LYS A 45 6.86 16.63 9.09
C LYS A 45 7.08 16.10 10.50
N ASP A 46 7.36 16.97 11.46
CA ASP A 46 7.60 16.57 12.85
C ASP A 46 6.34 15.94 13.48
N ALA A 47 5.15 16.49 13.19
CA ALA A 47 3.89 15.90 13.60
C ALA A 47 3.68 14.48 13.02
N PHE A 48 4.04 14.26 11.75
CA PHE A 48 4.01 12.94 11.11
C PHE A 48 5.03 11.97 11.70
N MET A 49 6.25 12.41 11.99
CA MET A 49 7.30 11.58 12.58
C MET A 49 6.90 11.09 13.99
N ASP A 50 6.37 11.99 14.81
CA ASP A 50 5.88 11.63 16.15
C ASP A 50 4.65 10.72 16.10
N ALA A 51 3.70 11.00 15.19
CA ALA A 51 2.53 10.13 14.99
C ALA A 51 2.93 8.74 14.48
N ALA A 52 3.86 8.66 13.52
CA ALA A 52 4.37 7.42 12.97
C ALA A 52 5.03 6.55 14.05
N SER A 53 5.88 7.16 14.89
CA SER A 53 6.50 6.48 16.04
C SER A 53 5.44 5.90 16.99
N LYS A 54 4.44 6.70 17.37
CA LYS A 54 3.35 6.30 18.28
C LYS A 54 2.42 5.23 17.71
N GLU A 55 2.31 5.15 16.39
CA GLU A 55 1.51 4.14 15.68
C GLU A 55 2.34 2.96 15.16
N SER A 56 3.63 2.86 15.55
CA SER A 56 4.52 1.79 15.09
C SER A 56 4.66 1.71 13.56
N TRP A 57 4.59 2.85 12.88
CA TRP A 57 5.01 2.99 11.49
C TRP A 57 6.51 3.24 11.45
N ARG A 58 7.23 2.43 10.68
CA ARG A 58 8.66 2.59 10.44
C ARG A 58 8.88 3.58 9.30
N VAL A 59 9.71 4.59 9.53
CA VAL A 59 10.15 5.50 8.46
C VAL A 59 11.20 4.81 7.59
N THR A 60 10.93 4.70 6.29
CA THR A 60 11.80 4.05 5.30
C THR A 60 12.39 5.04 4.29
N GLY A 61 11.82 6.24 4.20
CA GLY A 61 12.35 7.33 3.38
C GLY A 61 11.92 8.67 3.96
N ASP A 62 12.84 9.64 3.93
CA ASP A 62 12.64 10.97 4.48
C ASP A 62 13.24 12.05 3.56
N THR A 63 12.39 12.95 3.10
CA THR A 63 12.75 14.17 2.36
C THR A 63 11.94 15.35 2.91
N PRO A 64 12.31 16.61 2.62
CA PRO A 64 11.59 17.77 3.15
C PRO A 64 10.08 17.79 2.90
N GLN A 65 9.62 17.20 1.79
CA GLN A 65 8.21 17.25 1.35
C GLN A 65 7.57 15.87 1.23
N LYS A 66 8.30 14.78 1.52
CA LYS A 66 7.79 13.42 1.38
C LYS A 66 8.33 12.51 2.46
N LEU A 67 7.46 11.67 2.99
CA LEU A 67 7.80 10.58 3.90
C LEU A 67 7.33 9.25 3.30
N SER A 68 8.16 8.22 3.42
CA SER A 68 7.76 6.84 3.14
C SER A 68 7.76 6.07 4.46
N LEU A 69 6.63 5.43 4.74
CA LEU A 69 6.34 4.72 5.97
C LEU A 69 5.98 3.26 5.66
N GLU A 70 6.30 2.36 6.57
CA GLU A 70 6.04 0.93 6.45
C GLU A 70 5.48 0.39 7.77
N LYS A 71 4.50 -0.50 7.69
CA LYS A 71 3.99 -1.23 8.86
C LYS A 71 3.73 -2.69 8.52
N ASN A 72 4.10 -3.57 9.45
CA ASN A 72 3.93 -5.01 9.32
C ASN A 72 2.63 -5.44 9.99
N PHE A 73 1.79 -6.13 9.23
CA PHE A 73 0.55 -6.74 9.68
C PHE A 73 0.69 -8.26 9.68
N SER A 74 0.01 -8.92 10.61
CA SER A 74 0.07 -10.37 10.75
C SER A 74 -1.31 -10.92 11.08
N GLN A 75 -1.89 -11.66 10.13
CA GLN A 75 -3.20 -12.28 10.32
C GLN A 75 -3.09 -13.80 10.41
N LYS A 76 -3.73 -14.40 11.43
CA LYS A 76 -3.92 -15.86 11.49
C LYS A 76 -5.14 -16.24 10.66
N ARG A 77 -4.96 -16.99 9.57
CA ARG A 77 -6.08 -17.52 8.75
C ARG A 77 -6.24 -19.02 9.00
N LYS A 78 -7.48 -19.46 9.23
CA LYS A 78 -7.84 -20.88 9.26
C LYS A 78 -8.43 -21.24 7.90
N TYR A 79 -7.79 -22.15 7.17
CA TYR A 79 -8.33 -22.67 5.92
C TYR A 79 -9.18 -23.91 6.24
N TYR A 80 -10.49 -23.83 5.98
CA TYR A 80 -11.42 -24.94 6.24
C TYR A 80 -11.75 -25.77 4.99
N ASN A 81 -11.33 -25.35 3.78
CA ASN A 81 -11.95 -25.83 2.54
C ASN A 81 -11.12 -26.78 1.65
N HIS A 82 -9.86 -27.10 1.96
CA HIS A 82 -9.12 -28.16 1.23
C HIS A 82 -8.88 -29.37 2.13
N ALA A 83 -9.29 -30.56 1.66
CA ALA A 83 -9.21 -31.82 2.41
C ALA A 83 -7.79 -32.12 2.95
N VAL A 84 -6.75 -31.69 2.24
CA VAL A 84 -5.33 -31.88 2.62
C VAL A 84 -4.84 -30.86 3.66
N ASN A 85 -5.49 -29.69 3.74
CA ASN A 85 -5.07 -28.58 4.61
C ASN A 85 -6.08 -28.26 5.73
N ARG A 86 -7.08 -29.13 5.97
CA ARG A 86 -8.03 -28.97 7.07
C ARG A 86 -7.27 -28.91 8.39
N GLY A 87 -7.44 -27.80 9.12
CA GLY A 87 -6.81 -27.59 10.43
C GLY A 87 -5.44 -26.91 10.39
N GLN A 88 -4.84 -26.67 9.21
CA GLN A 88 -3.60 -25.90 9.13
C GLN A 88 -3.88 -24.42 9.39
N ARG A 89 -3.25 -23.90 10.45
CA ARG A 89 -3.21 -22.46 10.76
C ARG A 89 -2.01 -21.88 10.00
N ARG A 90 -2.25 -20.98 9.05
CA ARG A 90 -1.19 -20.18 8.45
C ARG A 90 -1.25 -18.76 8.99
N ILE A 91 -0.08 -18.23 9.31
CA ILE A 91 0.08 -16.82 9.64
C ILE A 91 0.49 -16.12 8.34
N ILE A 92 -0.32 -15.17 7.92
CA ILE A 92 -0.04 -14.31 6.77
C ILE A 92 0.64 -13.07 7.32
N HIS A 93 1.86 -12.82 6.87
CA HIS A 93 2.59 -11.60 7.16
C HIS A 93 2.53 -10.70 5.93
N GLU A 94 2.09 -9.46 6.11
CA GLU A 94 2.04 -8.48 5.05
C GLU A 94 2.67 -7.17 5.51
N THR A 95 3.59 -6.68 4.70
CA THR A 95 4.18 -5.37 4.85
C THR A 95 3.39 -4.39 3.98
N VAL A 96 2.80 -3.39 4.61
CA VAL A 96 2.04 -2.34 3.94
C VAL A 96 2.89 -1.07 3.90
N ASN A 97 2.86 -0.38 2.76
CA ASN A 97 3.62 0.84 2.54
C ASN A 97 2.68 2.04 2.43
N LEU A 98 3.07 3.15 3.04
CA LEU A 98 2.37 4.41 3.03
C LEU A 98 3.32 5.51 2.55
N ASN A 99 2.95 6.19 1.47
CA ASN A 99 3.67 7.38 1.00
C ASN A 99 2.90 8.63 1.39
N VAL A 100 3.58 9.56 2.05
CA VAL A 100 3.03 10.85 2.47
C VAL A 100 3.70 11.93 1.65
N SER A 101 2.91 12.84 1.08
CA SER A 101 3.38 14.10 0.50
C SER A 101 2.88 15.24 1.37
N LEU A 102 3.78 16.16 1.69
CA LEU A 102 3.57 17.29 2.59
C LEU A 102 3.63 18.58 1.78
N ALA A 103 2.72 19.50 2.08
CA ALA A 103 2.71 20.86 1.57
C ALA A 103 2.24 21.79 2.70
N GLU A 104 2.59 23.06 2.67
CA GLU A 104 2.17 24.00 3.71
C GLU A 104 0.64 24.08 3.84
N SER A 105 -0.08 23.88 2.75
CA SER A 105 -1.54 23.88 2.68
C SER A 105 -2.20 22.55 3.07
N GLY A 106 -1.44 21.47 3.31
CA GLY A 106 -2.04 20.16 3.48
C GLY A 106 -1.11 18.96 3.36
N PHE A 107 -1.70 17.78 3.29
CA PHE A 107 -0.96 16.56 3.02
C PHE A 107 -1.80 15.56 2.25
N SER A 108 -1.12 14.63 1.58
CA SER A 108 -1.74 13.45 0.97
C SER A 108 -1.04 12.19 1.44
N MET A 109 -1.82 11.18 1.81
CA MET A 109 -1.38 9.86 2.23
C MET A 109 -1.86 8.84 1.19
N ASN A 110 -0.95 8.01 0.68
CA ASN A 110 -1.25 6.97 -0.28
C ASN A 110 -0.78 5.62 0.26
N LEU A 111 -1.72 4.81 0.73
CA LEU A 111 -1.51 3.47 1.24
C LEU A 111 -1.57 2.46 0.10
N THR A 112 -0.53 1.64 -0.04
CA THR A 112 -0.47 0.60 -1.07
C THR A 112 -0.64 -0.78 -0.44
N LEU A 113 -1.66 -1.51 -0.89
CA LEU A 113 -2.05 -2.84 -0.38
C LEU A 113 -1.88 -3.90 -1.47
N LYS A 114 -1.71 -5.17 -1.07
CA LYS A 114 -1.73 -6.29 -2.04
C LYS A 114 -3.14 -6.71 -2.42
N ASP A 115 -4.08 -6.62 -1.48
CA ASP A 115 -5.49 -7.02 -1.63
C ASP A 115 -6.35 -6.12 -0.74
N LYS A 116 -7.17 -5.25 -1.34
CA LYS A 116 -8.05 -4.31 -0.62
C LYS A 116 -9.20 -4.96 0.14
N ASP A 117 -9.59 -6.18 -0.24
CA ASP A 117 -10.74 -6.87 0.35
C ASP A 117 -10.30 -7.83 1.48
N SER A 118 -9.03 -7.77 1.86
CA SER A 118 -8.46 -8.55 2.94
C SER A 118 -8.73 -7.92 4.31
N LYS A 119 -8.77 -8.73 5.37
CA LYS A 119 -8.82 -8.20 6.75
C LYS A 119 -7.59 -7.35 7.08
N ILE A 120 -6.45 -7.63 6.45
CA ILE A 120 -5.24 -6.81 6.57
C ILE A 120 -5.49 -5.40 6.00
N ALA A 121 -6.25 -5.28 4.90
CA ALA A 121 -6.64 -3.98 4.37
C ALA A 121 -7.54 -3.20 5.33
N GLU A 122 -8.51 -3.87 5.98
CA GLU A 122 -9.34 -3.25 7.03
C GLU A 122 -8.47 -2.76 8.21
N GLU A 123 -7.56 -3.60 8.70
CA GLU A 123 -6.64 -3.25 9.80
C GLU A 123 -5.67 -2.12 9.40
N ALA A 124 -5.20 -2.12 8.14
CA ALA A 124 -4.31 -1.09 7.61
C ALA A 124 -5.05 0.25 7.40
N GLN A 125 -6.31 0.22 6.99
CA GLN A 125 -7.16 1.40 6.88
C GLN A 125 -7.42 2.00 8.26
N GLN A 126 -7.80 1.19 9.27
CA GLN A 126 -7.96 1.68 10.63
C GLN A 126 -6.66 2.32 11.15
N SER A 127 -5.52 1.65 10.92
CA SER A 127 -4.22 2.20 11.33
C SER A 127 -3.85 3.51 10.60
N LEU A 128 -4.36 3.74 9.39
CA LEU A 128 -4.20 4.99 8.65
C LEU A 128 -5.06 6.11 9.27
N GLU A 129 -6.29 5.80 9.67
CA GLU A 129 -7.20 6.74 10.35
C GLU A 129 -6.63 7.16 11.72
N ASP A 130 -6.07 6.21 12.47
CA ASP A 130 -5.43 6.47 13.76
C ASP A 130 -4.17 7.35 13.59
N LEU A 131 -3.35 7.06 12.58
CA LEU A 131 -2.18 7.88 12.24
C LEU A 131 -2.62 9.31 11.90
N GLN A 132 -3.63 9.46 11.04
CA GLN A 132 -4.18 10.76 10.68
C GLN A 132 -4.65 11.53 11.93
N SER A 133 -5.41 10.89 12.80
CA SER A 133 -5.93 11.48 14.04
C SER A 133 -4.81 11.97 14.97
N LYS A 134 -3.73 11.19 15.10
CA LYS A 134 -2.56 11.60 15.89
C LYS A 134 -1.81 12.77 15.26
N VAL A 135 -1.66 12.81 13.94
CA VAL A 135 -1.08 13.97 13.24
C VAL A 135 -1.87 15.24 13.56
N TYR A 136 -3.20 15.19 13.48
CA TYR A 136 -4.05 16.32 13.84
C TYR A 136 -3.88 16.73 15.30
N THR A 137 -3.88 15.77 16.21
CA THR A 137 -3.69 16.02 17.65
C THR A 137 -2.36 16.71 17.91
N ASN A 138 -1.29 16.28 17.23
CA ASN A 138 0.03 16.86 17.35
C ASN A 138 0.06 18.29 16.80
N LEU A 139 -0.51 18.53 15.62
CA LEU A 139 -0.55 19.87 15.02
C LEU A 139 -1.29 20.87 15.91
N VAL A 140 -2.46 20.50 16.45
CA VAL A 140 -3.24 21.37 17.34
C VAL A 140 -2.46 21.68 18.63
N LYS A 141 -1.79 20.68 19.21
CA LYS A 141 -0.97 20.88 20.43
C LYS A 141 0.24 21.76 20.22
N THR A 142 0.86 21.73 19.03
CA THR A 142 2.04 22.54 18.71
C THR A 142 1.66 24.00 18.40
N THR A 143 0.42 24.26 17.99
CA THR A 143 -0.08 25.62 17.69
C THR A 143 -0.77 26.36 18.84
N LEU A 144 -0.99 25.70 19.98
CA LEU A 144 -1.57 26.29 21.21
C LEU A 144 -0.47 26.56 22.24
#